data_AF-A0A412CMT2-F1
#
_entry.id   AF-A0A412CMT2-F1
#
_cell.length_a   1.000
_cell.length_b   1.000
_cell.length_c   1.000
_cell.angle_alpha   90.00
_cell.angle_beta   90.00
_cell.angle_gamma   90.00
#
_symmetry.space_group_name_H-M   'P 1'
#
loop_
_entity.id
_entity.type
_entity.pdbx_description
1 polymer ?
#
loop_
_entity_poly.entity_id
_entity_poly.type
_entity_poly.pdbx_seq_one_letter_code
_entity_poly.pdbx_strand_id
1 'polypeptide(L)'
;MEYRGNPKRYVTVILNAIDRGRLTYDGASNSEQTIRALSTVIDVISPKTGKPLSVETLVSYEKKEHSGDFKDYCEGDFDKLT
;
A
#
# COMPACT_ATOMS: atom_id res chain seq x y z
N MET A 1 -13.77 2.20 -5.83
CA MET A 1 -13.44 3.57 -5.39
C MET A 1 -12.00 3.84 -5.80
N GLU A 2 -11.62 5.05 -6.19
CA GLU A 2 -10.23 5.34 -6.60
C GLU A 2 -9.48 6.13 -5.53
N TYR A 3 -8.24 5.74 -5.26
CA TYR A 3 -7.28 6.53 -4.50
C TYR A 3 -6.19 7.04 -5.45
N ARG A 4 -6.11 8.36 -5.63
CA ARG A 4 -5.15 9.04 -6.53
C ARG A 4 -4.01 9.76 -5.80
N GLY A 5 -3.88 9.54 -4.49
CA GLY A 5 -2.78 10.07 -3.69
C GLY A 5 -1.51 9.22 -3.81
N ASN A 6 -0.53 9.48 -2.94
CA ASN A 6 0.70 8.69 -2.90
C ASN A 6 0.40 7.23 -2.50
N PRO A 7 0.64 6.22 -3.37
CA PRO A 7 0.37 4.80 -3.09
C PRO A 7 1.12 4.25 -1.88
N LYS A 8 2.27 4.85 -1.58
CA LYS A 8 3.11 4.47 -0.45
C LYS A 8 2.46 4.91 0.86
N ARG A 9 1.98 6.16 0.89
CA ARG A 9 1.21 6.71 2.01
C ARG A 9 -0.05 5.90 2.29
N TYR A 10 -0.69 5.39 1.24
CA TYR A 10 -1.83 4.48 1.37
C TYR A 10 -1.45 3.22 2.17
N VAL A 11 -0.35 2.56 1.80
CA VAL A 11 0.16 1.39 2.54
C VAL A 11 0.56 1.76 3.98
N THR A 12 1.32 2.84 4.18
CA THR A 12 1.72 3.29 5.53
C THR A 12 0.51 3.57 6.44
N VAL A 13 -0.58 4.15 5.92
CA VAL A 13 -1.79 4.41 6.71
C VAL A 13 -2.46 3.10 7.13
N ILE A 14 -2.54 2.12 6.22
CA ILE A 14 -3.09 0.79 6.52
C ILE A 14 -2.27 0.12 7.62
N LEU A 15 -0.94 0.11 7.48
CA LEU A 15 -0.05 -0.52 8.46
C LEU A 15 -0.14 0.15 9.83
N ASN A 16 -0.17 1.48 9.89
CA ASN A 16 -0.37 2.21 11.14
C ASN A 16 -1.74 1.92 11.78
N ALA A 17 -2.79 1.69 10.98
CA ALA A 17 -4.09 1.32 11.51
C ALA A 17 -4.08 -0.10 12.10
N ILE A 18 -3.36 -1.02 11.46
CA ILE A 18 -3.18 -2.40 11.94
C ILE A 18 -2.36 -2.44 13.23
N ASP A 19 -1.22 -1.76 13.26
CA ASP A 19 -0.33 -1.67 14.43
C ASP A 19 -1.06 -1.11 15.67
N ARG A 20 -1.96 -0.15 15.44
CA ARG A 20 -2.81 0.45 16.49
C ARG A 20 -4.06 -0.36 16.83
N GLY A 21 -4.25 -1.54 16.24
CA GLY A 21 -5.43 -2.39 16.44
C GLY A 21 -6.76 -1.77 15.94
N ARG A 22 -6.69 -0.79 15.04
CA ARG A 22 -7.86 -0.11 14.46
C ARG A 22 -8.37 -0.75 13.19
N LEU A 23 -7.54 -1.61 12.58
CA LEU A 23 -7.85 -2.37 11.39
C LEU A 23 -7.31 -3.78 11.55
N THR A 24 -8.15 -4.78 11.33
CA THR A 24 -7.77 -6.19 11.42
C THR A 24 -8.41 -6.95 10.27
N TYR A 25 -7.73 -7.97 9.78
CA TYR A 25 -8.31 -8.96 8.88
C TYR A 25 -8.79 -10.15 9.71
N ASP A 26 -10.10 -10.38 9.75
CA ASP A 26 -10.72 -11.46 10.55
C ASP A 26 -10.24 -11.51 12.02
N GLY A 27 -10.05 -10.34 12.62
CA GLY A 27 -9.58 -10.20 14.00
C GLY A 27 -8.07 -10.37 14.20
N ALA A 28 -7.30 -10.60 13.13
CA ALA A 28 -5.84 -10.73 13.16
C ALA A 28 -5.13 -9.51 12.55
N SER A 29 -3.94 -9.21 13.08
CA SER A 29 -3.02 -8.21 12.51
C SER A 29 -2.27 -8.79 11.31
N ASN A 30 -2.99 -9.01 10.21
CA ASN A 30 -2.45 -9.55 8.96
C ASN A 30 -2.44 -8.47 7.86
N SER A 31 -1.29 -7.82 7.68
CA SER A 31 -1.07 -6.75 6.71
C SER A 31 -1.32 -7.18 5.27
N GLU A 32 -0.75 -8.31 4.85
CA GLU A 32 -0.87 -8.80 3.48
C GLU A 32 -2.34 -9.08 3.12
N GLN A 33 -3.06 -9.82 3.97
CA GLN A 33 -4.48 -10.12 3.72
C GLN A 33 -5.36 -8.87 3.77
N THR A 34 -5.06 -7.94 4.68
CA THR A 34 -5.76 -6.64 4.73
C THR A 34 -5.59 -5.87 3.42
N ILE A 35 -4.36 -5.79 2.89
CA ILE A 35 -4.07 -5.10 1.62
C ILE A 35 -4.77 -5.79 0.44
N ARG A 36 -4.71 -7.13 0.37
CA ARG A 36 -5.40 -7.91 -0.66
C ARG A 36 -6.92 -7.67 -0.62
N ALA A 37 -7.53 -7.71 0.56
CA ALA A 37 -8.95 -7.42 0.72
C ALA A 37 -9.29 -5.99 0.28
N LEU A 38 -8.53 -4.98 0.72
CA LEU A 38 -8.76 -3.59 0.35
C LEU A 38 -8.58 -3.33 -1.16
N SER A 39 -7.70 -4.07 -1.83
CA SER A 39 -7.51 -3.96 -3.28
C SER A 39 -8.73 -4.38 -4.11
N THR A 40 -9.68 -5.12 -3.50
CA THR A 40 -10.94 -5.48 -4.17
C THR A 40 -11.96 -4.34 -4.20
N VAL A 41 -11.76 -3.30 -3.37
CA VAL A 41 -12.70 -2.18 -3.20
C VAL A 41 -12.09 -0.83 -3.58
N ILE A 42 -10.77 -0.69 -3.45
CA ILE A 42 -10.03 0.54 -3.71
C ILE A 42 -8.97 0.29 -4.79
N ASP A 43 -9.15 0.96 -5.93
CA ASP A 43 -8.15 1.07 -6.97
C ASP A 43 -7.13 2.14 -6.58
N VAL A 44 -5.91 1.72 -6.24
CA VAL A 44 -4.79 2.64 -6.00
C VAL A 44 -4.19 3.02 -7.34
N ILE A 45 -4.44 4.23 -7.79
CA ILE A 45 -4.03 4.70 -9.11
C ILE A 45 -2.57 5.17 -9.05
N SER A 46 -1.74 4.64 -9.94
CA SER A 46 -0.37 5.12 -10.13
C SER A 46 -0.39 6.58 -10.58
N PRO A 47 0.26 7.50 -9.84
CA PRO A 47 0.36 8.90 -10.25
C PRO A 47 1.06 9.08 -11.60
N LYS A 48 1.95 8.14 -11.97
CA LYS A 48 2.71 8.21 -13.22
C LYS A 48 1.91 7.69 -14.41
N THR A 49 1.33 6.51 -14.28
CA THR A 49 0.71 5.82 -15.44
C THR A 49 -0.78 6.09 -15.56
N GLY A 50 -1.42 6.61 -14.50
CA GLY A 50 -2.87 6.77 -14.43
C GLY A 50 -3.64 5.44 -14.37
N LYS A 51 -2.94 4.31 -14.22
CA LYS A 51 -3.51 2.96 -14.16
C LYS A 51 -3.52 2.44 -12.72
N PRO A 52 -4.45 1.54 -12.37
CA PRO A 52 -4.44 0.89 -11.07
C PRO A 52 -3.16 0.08 -10.87
N LEU A 53 -2.59 0.16 -9.67
CA LEU A 53 -1.48 -0.67 -9.26
C LEU A 53 -1.96 -2.10 -9.03
N SER A 54 -1.08 -3.07 -9.31
CA SER A 54 -1.36 -4.46 -8.98
C SER A 54 -1.35 -4.68 -7.46
N VAL A 55 -2.11 -5.66 -7.00
CA VAL A 55 -2.10 -6.08 -5.59
C VAL A 55 -0.70 -6.49 -5.14
N GLU A 56 0.07 -7.16 -6.00
CA GLU A 56 1.45 -7.58 -5.72
C GLU A 56 2.38 -6.37 -5.52
N THR A 57 2.16 -5.28 -6.26
CA THR A 57 2.89 -4.02 -6.04
C THR A 57 2.60 -3.43 -4.67
N LEU A 58 1.34 -3.45 -4.23
CA LEU A 58 0.95 -2.93 -2.91
C LEU A 58 1.50 -3.81 -1.77
N VAL A 59 1.49 -5.13 -1.93
CA VAL A 59 2.12 -6.07 -1.00
C VAL A 59 3.65 -5.89 -0.97
N SER A 60 4.28 -5.63 -2.11
CA SER A 60 5.71 -5.31 -2.14
C SER A 60 6.04 -4.03 -1.36
N TYR A 61 5.20 -3.00 -1.45
CA TYR A 61 5.37 -1.80 -0.65
C TYR A 61 5.24 -2.08 0.85
N GLU A 62 4.31 -2.92 1.25
CA GLU A 62 4.16 -3.32 2.65
C GLU A 62 5.41 -4.01 3.19
N LYS A 63 5.99 -4.95 2.43
CA LYS A 63 7.24 -5.62 2.80
C LYS A 63 8.41 -4.64 2.95
N LYS A 64 8.50 -3.66 2.05
CA LYS A 64 9.55 -2.63 2.10
C LYS A 64 9.39 -1.69 3.30
N GLU A 65 8.15 -1.39 3.70
CA GLU A 65 7.88 -0.54 4.86
C GLU A 65 8.30 -1.27 6.14
N HIS A 66 7.95 -2.55 6.27
CA HIS A 66 8.39 -3.39 7.38
C HIS A 66 9.91 -3.56 7.46
N SER A 67 10.61 -3.62 6.32
CA SER A 67 12.07 -3.76 6.31
C SER A 67 12.81 -2.42 6.51
N GLY A 68 12.09 -1.29 6.61
CA GLY A 68 12.70 0.05 6.63
C GLY A 68 13.43 0.42 5.34
N ASP A 69 13.21 -0.32 4.24
CA ASP A 69 13.81 -0.06 2.92
C ASP A 69 12.98 0.95 2.10
N PHE A 70 11.98 1.54 2.75
CA PHE A 70 11.24 2.64 2.22
C PHE A 70 12.07 3.92 2.28
N LYS A 71 13.01 4.07 1.33
CA LYS A 71 13.74 5.34 1.16
C LYS A 71 12.72 6.48 1.02
N ASP A 72 12.94 7.58 1.76
CA ASP A 72 12.24 8.84 1.53
C ASP A 72 12.34 9.21 0.05
N TYR A 73 11.23 9.61 -0.57
CA TYR A 73 11.22 9.94 -2.00
C TYR A 73 10.63 11.30 -2.28
N CYS A 74 11.35 12.02 -3.15
CA CYS A 74 10.86 13.15 -3.92
C CYS A 74 9.81 12.69 -4.94
N GLU A 75 8.93 13.61 -5.33
CA GLU A 75 7.89 13.42 -6.35
C GLU A 75 8.51 12.82 -7.66
N GLY A 76 8.05 11.64 -8.09
CA GLY A 76 8.42 11.04 -9.39
C GLY A 76 9.08 9.64 -9.37
N ASP A 77 9.49 9.11 -8.23
CA ASP A 77 10.15 7.79 -8.12
C ASP A 77 9.16 6.62 -7.97
N PHE A 78 8.24 6.48 -8.91
CA PHE A 78 7.18 5.45 -8.87
C PHE A 78 7.51 4.17 -9.68
N ASP A 79 8.68 4.07 -10.32
CA ASP A 79 9.00 2.98 -11.29
C ASP A 79 10.08 1.97 -10.90
N LYS A 80 10.74 2.07 -9.74
CA LYS A 80 11.87 1.16 -9.46
C LYS A 80 11.48 -0.24 -8.98
N LEU A 81 10.37 -0.78 -9.45
CA LEU A 81 9.90 -2.14 -9.17
C LEU A 81 9.25 -2.73 -10.44
N THR A 82 10.09 -2.96 -11.45
CA THR A 82 9.84 -3.92 -12.53
C THR A 82 10.94 -4.95 -12.50
#